data_AF-A0A100WL85-F1
#
_entry.id   AF-A0A100WL85-F1
#
_cell.length_a   1.000
_cell.length_b   1.000
_cell.length_c   1.000
_cell.angle_alpha   90.00
_cell.angle_beta   90.00
_cell.angle_gamma   90.00
#
_symmetry.space_group_name_H-M   'P 1'
#
loop_
_entity.id
_entity.type
_entity.pdbx_description
1 polymer ?
#
loop_
_entity_poly.entity_id
_entity_poly.type
_entity_poly.pdbx_seq_one_letter_code
_entity_poly.pdbx_strand_id
1 'polypeptide(L)'
;MSESRLGFGLLGPLQVTVDEATVALGTPKQRAVLAFLLINRNRAVSTESLIDAVWDGEPVPAARATIHTHVSNLRRLLGGGERETPAVLVKAAPGYRLNVAAGSCDLDRFIAEKSAGINAAAAGRFESAGTHLAAALAQWRGDVLEDLRGFRFAETFAAALAEDHVLVHTSRAEAEIACGRAKTVIADLEDLVDRHPYREPLWAQLITAYYLAERQSDALAAYRRVKSVLAEDLGIDPGPTLSALHARILRQERLDVRQVAMATAARTVSAGRAAAGRGAMAAALRDAAGHRYPLKPNVTRIGRLPDNDIVLDDAEVSRHHAVIIDTGSSFVITDLQSANGVQVRQERIHPSATIGDGDHLRIGGREFTFELQSAAP
;
A
#
# COMPACT_ATOMS: atom_id res chain seq x y z
N MET A 1 2.67 14.03 -35.70
CA MET A 1 3.81 13.90 -34.77
C MET A 1 3.30 13.11 -33.58
N SER A 2 3.74 11.87 -33.41
CA SER A 2 3.32 11.06 -32.24
C SER A 2 3.96 11.69 -31.00
N GLU A 3 3.16 12.09 -30.02
CA GLU A 3 3.70 12.38 -28.69
C GLU A 3 4.41 11.12 -28.19
N SER A 4 5.66 11.25 -27.75
CA SER A 4 6.38 10.12 -27.16
C SER A 4 5.64 9.65 -25.92
N ARG A 5 5.36 8.35 -25.84
CA ARG A 5 4.58 7.76 -24.75
C ARG A 5 5.50 7.47 -23.58
N LEU A 6 5.43 8.32 -22.55
CA LEU A 6 6.11 8.10 -21.29
C LEU A 6 5.36 7.06 -20.45
N GLY A 7 6.12 6.11 -19.89
CA GLY A 7 5.65 5.14 -18.90
C GLY A 7 6.52 5.18 -17.65
N PHE A 8 5.90 4.96 -16.49
CA PHE A 8 6.56 4.96 -15.19
C PHE A 8 6.24 3.67 -14.43
N GLY A 9 7.23 3.18 -13.68
CA GLY A 9 7.11 1.96 -12.92
C GLY A 9 7.64 2.07 -11.48
N LEU A 10 6.78 1.77 -10.51
CA LEU A 10 7.09 1.70 -9.07
C LEU A 10 6.95 0.28 -8.50
N LEU A 11 6.16 -0.60 -9.14
CA LEU A 11 5.86 -1.95 -8.67
C LEU A 11 6.95 -2.94 -9.12
N GLY A 12 8.16 -2.76 -8.60
CA GLY A 12 9.39 -3.40 -9.04
C GLY A 12 10.54 -2.39 -8.99
N PRO A 13 11.71 -2.70 -9.58
CA PRO A 13 12.75 -1.69 -9.81
C PRO A 13 12.18 -0.45 -10.53
N LEU A 14 12.64 0.74 -10.11
CA LEU A 14 12.21 2.01 -10.68
C LEU A 14 12.45 2.02 -12.18
N GLN A 15 11.39 2.27 -12.94
CA GLN A 15 11.44 2.22 -14.40
C GLN A 15 10.84 3.49 -15.01
N VAL A 16 11.49 3.99 -16.06
CA VAL A 16 10.92 4.93 -17.00
C VAL A 16 11.07 4.34 -18.40
N THR A 17 10.00 4.38 -19.18
CA THR A 17 10.01 4.01 -20.58
C THR A 17 9.62 5.19 -21.45
N VAL A 18 10.31 5.37 -22.57
CA VAL A 18 9.93 6.31 -23.64
C VAL A 18 9.67 5.46 -24.87
N ASP A 19 8.45 5.48 -25.38
CA ASP A 19 8.06 4.66 -26.54
C ASP A 19 8.45 3.17 -26.33
N GLU A 20 8.14 2.67 -25.12
CA GLU A 20 8.43 1.31 -24.61
C GLU A 20 9.91 0.98 -24.34
N ALA A 21 10.86 1.83 -24.76
CA ALA A 21 12.27 1.65 -24.46
C ALA A 21 12.63 2.15 -23.04
N THR A 22 13.31 1.32 -22.25
CA THR A 22 13.72 1.69 -20.89
C THR A 22 14.84 2.74 -20.89
N VAL A 23 14.69 3.78 -20.08
CA VAL A 23 15.63 4.89 -19.94
C VAL A 23 16.56 4.66 -18.75
N ALA A 24 17.87 4.85 -18.95
CA ALA A 24 18.84 4.80 -17.87
C ALA A 24 18.73 6.04 -16.95
N LEU A 25 18.27 5.82 -15.71
CA LEU A 25 17.95 6.89 -14.77
C LEU A 25 19.15 7.43 -13.97
N GLY A 26 20.33 6.80 -14.11
CA GLY A 26 21.57 7.23 -13.47
C GLY A 26 21.71 6.79 -12.00
N THR A 27 22.36 7.63 -11.21
CA THR A 27 22.80 7.34 -9.84
C THR A 27 21.64 7.07 -8.87
N PRO A 28 21.83 6.30 -7.77
CA PRO A 28 20.78 6.01 -6.79
C PRO A 28 20.06 7.25 -6.25
N LYS A 29 20.77 8.34 -5.94
CA LYS A 29 20.16 9.59 -5.44
C LYS A 29 19.27 10.28 -6.48
N GLN A 30 19.67 10.27 -7.76
CA GLN A 30 18.84 10.79 -8.84
C GLN A 30 17.56 9.96 -9.03
N ARG A 31 17.68 8.63 -8.95
CA ARG A 31 16.55 7.71 -8.99
C ARG A 31 15.61 7.91 -7.79
N ALA A 32 16.17 8.11 -6.59
CA ALA A 32 15.41 8.40 -5.39
C ALA A 32 14.57 9.70 -5.52
N VAL A 33 15.14 10.76 -6.09
CA VAL A 33 14.39 12.00 -6.40
C VAL A 33 13.20 11.70 -7.31
N LEU A 34 13.40 10.93 -8.38
CA LEU A 34 12.32 10.59 -9.31
C LEU A 34 11.26 9.70 -8.64
N ALA A 35 11.66 8.67 -7.89
CA ALA A 35 10.75 7.79 -7.17
C ALA A 35 9.89 8.58 -6.18
N PHE A 36 10.49 9.48 -5.41
CA PHE A 36 9.77 10.32 -4.45
C PHE A 36 8.76 11.26 -5.15
N LEU A 37 9.13 11.81 -6.32
CA LEU A 37 8.22 12.60 -7.15
C LEU A 37 7.08 11.75 -7.75
N LEU A 38 7.32 10.48 -8.10
CA LEU A 38 6.31 9.58 -8.64
C LEU A 38 5.31 9.08 -7.58
N ILE A 39 5.81 8.77 -6.38
CA ILE A 39 4.96 8.53 -5.19
C ILE A 39 4.04 9.75 -4.99
N ASN A 40 4.57 10.94 -5.22
CA ASN A 40 3.85 12.21 -5.13
C ASN A 40 3.35 12.78 -6.47
N ARG A 41 3.12 11.93 -7.47
CA ARG A 41 2.72 12.38 -8.83
C ARG A 41 1.51 13.31 -8.78
N ASN A 42 1.51 14.29 -9.67
CA ASN A 42 0.50 15.33 -9.81
C ASN A 42 0.36 16.26 -8.58
N ARG A 43 1.26 16.19 -7.59
CA ARG A 43 1.33 17.10 -6.43
C ARG A 43 2.69 17.79 -6.32
N ALA A 44 2.72 18.98 -5.73
CA ALA A 44 3.97 19.71 -5.48
C ALA A 44 4.70 19.12 -4.27
N VAL A 45 6.00 18.89 -4.41
CA VAL A 45 6.92 18.42 -3.37
C VAL A 45 7.95 19.50 -3.09
N SER A 46 8.17 19.85 -1.83
CA SER A 46 9.17 20.87 -1.46
C SER A 46 10.60 20.38 -1.74
N THR A 47 11.52 21.34 -1.90
CA THR A 47 12.94 20.99 -2.06
C THR A 47 13.48 20.33 -0.80
N GLU A 48 13.00 20.75 0.36
CA GLU A 48 13.34 20.23 1.69
C GLU A 48 12.91 18.76 1.82
N SER A 49 11.70 18.40 1.41
CA SER A 49 11.25 17.00 1.44
C SER A 49 12.04 16.11 0.48
N LEU A 50 12.48 16.63 -0.67
CA LEU A 50 13.38 15.89 -1.56
C LEU A 50 14.76 15.68 -0.92
N ILE A 51 15.26 16.66 -0.17
CA ILE A 51 16.52 16.51 0.57
C ILE A 51 16.35 15.45 1.67
N ASP A 52 15.30 15.56 2.49
CA ASP A 52 15.00 14.60 3.53
C ASP A 52 14.89 13.17 2.98
N ALA A 53 14.22 12.98 1.83
CA ALA A 53 14.05 11.65 1.24
C ALA A 53 15.35 11.03 0.71
N VAL A 54 16.30 11.87 0.24
CA VAL A 54 17.54 11.40 -0.40
C VAL A 54 18.68 11.21 0.62
N TRP A 55 18.63 11.93 1.73
CA TRP A 55 19.68 11.95 2.75
C TRP A 55 19.18 11.61 4.17
N ASP A 56 17.93 11.21 4.34
CA ASP A 56 17.31 10.83 5.63
C ASP A 56 17.50 11.87 6.74
N GLY A 57 17.49 13.15 6.37
CA GLY A 57 17.67 14.28 7.28
C GLY A 57 19.12 14.57 7.66
N GLU A 58 20.10 13.84 7.12
CA GLU A 58 21.51 14.15 7.33
C GLU A 58 21.87 15.51 6.68
N PRO A 59 22.53 16.42 7.42
CA PRO A 59 22.92 17.70 6.89
C PRO A 59 24.04 17.53 5.86
N VAL A 60 23.74 17.79 4.59
CA VAL A 60 24.72 17.71 3.50
C VAL A 60 25.00 19.09 2.90
N PRO A 61 26.28 19.52 2.84
CA PRO A 61 26.66 20.74 2.14
C PRO A 61 26.13 20.73 0.71
N ALA A 62 25.53 21.84 0.28
CA ALA A 62 25.01 22.02 -1.08
C ALA A 62 23.91 21.01 -1.52
N ALA A 63 23.18 20.38 -0.60
CA ALA A 63 22.09 19.45 -0.94
C ALA A 63 21.07 20.03 -1.95
N ARG A 64 20.71 21.32 -1.78
CA ARG A 64 19.83 22.04 -2.73
C ARG A 64 20.40 22.08 -4.15
N ALA A 65 21.70 22.37 -4.29
CA ALA A 65 22.36 22.42 -5.59
C ALA A 65 22.33 21.03 -6.26
N THR A 66 22.58 19.97 -5.48
CA THR A 66 22.49 18.58 -5.95
C THR A 66 21.07 18.22 -6.42
N ILE A 67 20.03 18.62 -5.69
CA ILE A 67 18.63 18.45 -6.13
C ILE A 67 18.38 19.18 -7.47
N HIS A 68 18.84 20.42 -7.63
CA HIS A 68 18.70 21.15 -8.89
C HIS A 68 19.37 20.40 -10.06
N THR A 69 20.56 19.84 -9.85
CA THR A 69 21.27 19.03 -10.84
C THR A 69 20.48 17.76 -11.20
N HIS A 70 19.98 17.03 -10.20
CA HIS A 70 19.15 15.84 -10.44
C HIS A 70 17.88 16.17 -11.23
N VAL A 71 17.18 17.25 -10.87
CA VAL A 71 15.97 17.69 -11.60
C VAL A 71 16.31 18.09 -13.04
N SER A 72 17.41 18.79 -13.27
CA SER A 72 17.86 19.16 -14.62
C SER A 72 18.14 17.92 -15.48
N ASN A 73 18.86 16.94 -14.91
CA ASN A 73 19.14 15.67 -15.59
C ASN A 73 17.85 14.89 -15.90
N LEU A 74 16.94 14.79 -14.94
CA LEU A 74 15.65 14.11 -15.11
C LEU A 74 14.81 14.79 -16.18
N ARG A 75 14.76 16.12 -16.24
CA ARG A 75 14.07 16.85 -17.32
C ARG A 75 14.60 16.48 -18.70
N ARG A 76 15.92 16.40 -18.86
CA ARG A 76 16.55 15.98 -20.12
C ARG A 76 16.17 14.55 -20.50
N LEU A 77 16.10 13.64 -19.52
CA LEU A 77 15.73 12.24 -19.75
C LEU A 77 14.24 12.08 -20.12
N LEU A 78 13.35 12.84 -19.47
CA LEU A 78 11.90 12.77 -19.67
C LEU A 78 11.41 13.55 -20.89
N GLY A 79 12.10 14.63 -21.26
CA GLY A 79 11.70 15.52 -22.35
C GLY A 79 12.16 15.10 -23.74
N GLY A 80 12.88 13.98 -23.87
CA GLY A 80 13.32 13.44 -25.15
C GLY A 80 14.10 14.44 -26.02
N GLY A 81 15.26 14.91 -25.56
CA GLY A 81 16.26 15.64 -26.35
C GLY A 81 15.79 16.95 -27.05
N GLU A 82 16.34 18.10 -26.61
CA GLU A 82 16.21 19.45 -27.20
C GLU A 82 14.81 20.04 -27.44
N ARG A 83 13.72 19.26 -27.32
CA ARG A 83 12.36 19.79 -27.36
C ARG A 83 11.85 20.10 -25.96
N GLU A 84 11.58 21.38 -25.75
CA GLU A 84 10.83 21.90 -24.62
C GLU A 84 9.51 21.12 -24.42
N THR A 85 9.54 20.11 -23.55
CA THR A 85 8.36 19.71 -22.79
C THR A 85 8.60 20.05 -21.31
N PRO A 86 8.58 21.35 -20.94
CA PRO A 86 8.57 21.77 -19.54
C PRO A 86 7.35 21.23 -18.78
N ALA A 87 6.38 20.60 -19.46
CA ALA A 87 5.12 20.14 -18.90
C ALA A 87 5.21 18.93 -17.95
N VAL A 88 6.17 18.02 -18.09
CA VAL A 88 6.19 16.78 -17.27
C VAL A 88 6.76 17.02 -15.88
N LEU A 89 7.95 17.64 -15.74
CA LEU A 89 8.55 17.97 -14.44
C LEU A 89 8.68 19.48 -14.25
N VAL A 90 7.65 20.07 -13.64
CA VAL A 90 7.52 21.53 -13.47
C VAL A 90 8.08 22.01 -12.13
N LYS A 91 8.54 23.26 -12.09
CA LYS A 91 8.75 23.97 -10.83
C LYS A 91 7.37 24.38 -10.31
N ALA A 92 7.03 23.99 -9.09
CA ALA A 92 5.76 24.29 -8.44
C ALA A 92 6.05 24.58 -6.97
N ALA A 93 5.91 25.84 -6.54
CA ALA A 93 6.24 26.25 -5.18
C ALA A 93 5.53 25.35 -4.14
N PRO A 94 6.22 24.88 -3.08
CA PRO A 94 7.60 25.22 -2.67
C PRO A 94 8.73 24.38 -3.33
N GLY A 95 8.47 23.58 -4.36
CA GLY A 95 9.53 22.82 -5.06
C GLY A 95 9.16 22.38 -6.47
N TYR A 96 8.85 21.10 -6.66
CA TYR A 96 8.67 20.47 -7.96
C TYR A 96 7.41 19.59 -8.01
N ARG A 97 6.81 19.46 -9.19
CA ARG A 97 5.71 18.54 -9.45
C ARG A 97 6.00 17.73 -10.70
N LEU A 98 5.82 16.42 -10.61
CA LEU A 98 5.84 15.51 -11.75
C LEU A 98 4.40 15.26 -12.20
N ASN A 99 4.03 15.76 -13.37
CA ASN A 99 2.73 15.53 -13.99
C ASN A 99 2.77 14.19 -14.73
N VAL A 100 1.91 13.26 -14.33
CA VAL A 100 1.82 11.91 -14.89
C VAL A 100 0.42 11.70 -15.43
N ALA A 101 0.32 11.39 -16.72
CA ALA A 101 -0.95 11.11 -17.37
C ALA A 101 -1.58 9.82 -16.81
N ALA A 102 -2.91 9.79 -16.76
CA ALA A 102 -3.66 8.64 -16.28
C ALA A 102 -3.26 7.36 -17.05
N GLY A 103 -3.07 6.26 -16.33
CA GLY A 103 -2.67 4.97 -16.90
C GLY A 103 -1.20 4.88 -17.34
N SER A 104 -0.41 5.95 -17.20
CA SER A 104 1.02 5.94 -17.56
C SER A 104 1.92 5.40 -16.44
N CYS A 105 1.42 5.27 -15.22
CA CYS A 105 2.09 4.64 -14.09
C CYS A 105 1.52 3.24 -13.81
N ASP A 106 2.37 2.25 -13.54
CA ASP A 106 1.95 0.89 -13.16
C ASP A 106 1.07 0.87 -11.90
N LEU A 107 1.40 1.68 -10.90
CA LEU A 107 0.61 1.84 -9.69
C LEU A 107 -0.80 2.37 -9.97
N ASP A 108 -0.96 3.33 -10.89
CA ASP A 108 -2.27 3.85 -11.26
C ASP A 108 -3.14 2.77 -11.93
N ARG A 109 -2.52 1.97 -12.82
CA ARG A 109 -3.21 0.84 -13.45
C ARG A 109 -3.58 -0.23 -12.43
N PHE A 110 -2.68 -0.56 -11.51
CA PHE A 110 -2.95 -1.48 -10.40
C PHE A 110 -4.17 -1.02 -9.57
N ILE A 111 -4.20 0.24 -9.17
CA ILE A 111 -5.31 0.81 -8.37
C ILE A 111 -6.63 0.75 -9.14
N ALA A 112 -6.61 1.09 -10.45
CA ALA A 112 -7.79 1.07 -11.30
C ALA A 112 -8.35 -0.36 -11.45
N GLU A 113 -7.49 -1.33 -11.78
CA GLU A 113 -7.86 -2.74 -11.95
C GLU A 113 -8.32 -3.38 -10.63
N LYS A 114 -7.61 -3.12 -9.52
CA LYS A 114 -8.05 -3.50 -8.17
C LYS A 114 -9.47 -2.99 -7.91
N SER A 115 -9.72 -1.70 -8.14
CA SER A 115 -11.03 -1.08 -7.88
C SER A 115 -12.13 -1.69 -8.76
N ALA A 116 -11.84 -1.94 -10.04
CA ALA A 116 -12.78 -2.61 -10.94
C ALA A 116 -13.11 -4.03 -10.47
N GLY A 117 -12.09 -4.80 -10.06
CA GLY A 117 -12.24 -6.16 -9.56
C GLY A 117 -13.08 -6.25 -8.29
N ILE A 118 -12.79 -5.41 -7.29
CA ILE A 118 -13.56 -5.36 -6.04
C ILE A 118 -15.02 -4.96 -6.30
N ASN A 119 -15.27 -3.98 -7.19
CA ASN A 119 -16.65 -3.59 -7.55
C ASN A 119 -17.39 -4.72 -8.29
N ALA A 120 -16.72 -5.48 -9.15
CA ALA A 120 -17.30 -6.63 -9.82
C ALA A 120 -17.67 -7.74 -8.81
N ALA A 121 -16.78 -8.03 -7.85
CA ALA A 121 -17.04 -9.01 -6.79
C ALA A 121 -18.21 -8.61 -5.89
N ALA A 122 -18.31 -7.34 -5.51
CA ALA A 122 -19.44 -6.82 -4.72
C ALA A 122 -20.79 -6.97 -5.46
N ALA A 123 -20.77 -6.92 -6.79
CA ALA A 123 -21.94 -7.15 -7.65
C ALA A 123 -22.15 -8.64 -8.02
N GLY A 124 -21.41 -9.58 -7.41
CA GLY A 124 -21.49 -11.01 -7.69
C GLY A 124 -20.96 -11.44 -9.06
N ARG A 125 -20.24 -10.56 -9.78
CA ARG A 125 -19.64 -10.82 -11.10
C ARG A 125 -18.22 -11.36 -10.95
N PHE A 126 -18.10 -12.55 -10.39
CA PHE A 126 -16.81 -13.13 -10.00
C PHE A 126 -15.83 -13.38 -11.16
N GLU A 127 -16.31 -13.74 -12.36
CA GLU A 127 -15.43 -13.91 -13.54
C GLU A 127 -14.73 -12.60 -13.95
N SER A 128 -15.51 -11.51 -13.97
CA SER A 128 -14.96 -10.17 -14.23
C SER A 128 -14.05 -9.73 -13.10
N ALA A 129 -14.38 -10.05 -11.85
CA ALA A 129 -13.52 -9.77 -10.71
C ALA A 129 -12.16 -10.46 -10.83
N GLY A 130 -12.14 -11.77 -11.12
CA GLY A 130 -10.90 -12.52 -11.32
C GLY A 130 -10.04 -11.95 -12.45
N THR A 131 -10.66 -11.55 -13.57
CA THR A 131 -9.96 -10.94 -14.72
C THR A 131 -9.28 -9.62 -14.34
N HIS A 132 -10.01 -8.70 -13.70
CA HIS A 132 -9.46 -7.42 -13.27
C HIS A 132 -8.37 -7.59 -12.20
N LEU A 133 -8.58 -8.48 -11.21
CA LEU A 133 -7.59 -8.71 -10.16
C LEU A 133 -6.31 -9.37 -10.71
N ALA A 134 -6.43 -10.23 -11.72
CA ALA A 134 -5.26 -10.76 -12.44
C ALA A 134 -4.51 -9.66 -13.20
N ALA A 135 -5.23 -8.75 -13.88
CA ALA A 135 -4.61 -7.61 -14.58
C ALA A 135 -3.91 -6.62 -13.61
N ALA A 136 -4.46 -6.46 -12.40
CA ALA A 136 -3.82 -5.70 -11.33
C ALA A 136 -2.50 -6.35 -10.91
N LEU A 137 -2.51 -7.65 -10.59
CA LEU A 137 -1.29 -8.39 -10.19
C LEU A 137 -0.22 -8.38 -11.30
N ALA A 138 -0.62 -8.42 -12.57
CA ALA A 138 0.32 -8.35 -13.70
C ALA A 138 1.10 -7.02 -13.80
N GLN A 139 0.70 -5.98 -13.05
CA GLN A 139 1.49 -4.73 -12.98
C GLN A 139 2.74 -4.87 -12.10
N TRP A 140 2.80 -5.90 -11.25
CA TRP A 140 3.93 -6.15 -10.35
C TRP A 140 5.05 -6.88 -11.10
N ARG A 141 6.22 -6.24 -11.16
CA ARG A 141 7.45 -6.75 -11.80
C ARG A 141 8.45 -7.31 -10.79
N GLY A 142 8.21 -7.11 -9.50
CA GLY A 142 9.07 -7.51 -8.40
C GLY A 142 8.77 -6.68 -7.15
N ASP A 143 9.73 -6.63 -6.22
CA ASP A 143 9.60 -5.82 -5.00
C ASP A 143 9.59 -4.33 -5.33
N VAL A 144 8.67 -3.60 -4.69
CA VAL A 144 8.48 -2.17 -4.89
C VAL A 144 9.79 -1.42 -4.67
N LEU A 145 10.24 -0.71 -5.70
CA LEU A 145 11.48 0.08 -5.70
C LEU A 145 12.70 -0.70 -5.20
N GLU A 146 12.84 -1.97 -5.61
CA GLU A 146 13.93 -2.85 -5.17
C GLU A 146 15.33 -2.24 -5.32
N ASP A 147 15.57 -1.50 -6.41
CA ASP A 147 16.85 -0.82 -6.68
C ASP A 147 17.12 0.39 -5.77
N LEU A 148 16.16 0.75 -4.91
CA LEU A 148 16.23 1.82 -3.92
C LEU A 148 16.04 1.29 -2.49
N ARG A 149 16.21 -0.01 -2.25
CA ARG A 149 16.39 -0.54 -0.88
C ARG A 149 17.53 0.23 -0.18
N GLY A 150 17.34 0.57 1.10
CA GLY A 150 18.24 1.45 1.86
C GLY A 150 17.84 2.92 1.89
N PHE A 151 16.85 3.35 1.09
CA PHE A 151 16.19 4.65 1.29
C PHE A 151 14.91 4.45 2.11
N ARG A 152 14.81 5.09 3.29
CA ARG A 152 13.69 4.87 4.24
C ARG A 152 12.32 5.11 3.63
N PHE A 153 12.18 6.12 2.77
CA PHE A 153 10.89 6.42 2.13
C PHE A 153 10.45 5.28 1.19
N ALA A 154 11.38 4.62 0.50
CA ALA A 154 11.09 3.55 -0.43
C ALA A 154 10.65 2.28 0.32
N GLU A 155 11.32 1.96 1.43
CA GLU A 155 10.96 0.84 2.30
C GLU A 155 9.58 1.02 2.92
N THR A 156 9.29 2.22 3.42
CA THR A 156 7.97 2.52 4.00
C THR A 156 6.88 2.43 2.93
N PHE A 157 7.14 2.95 1.73
CA PHE A 157 6.21 2.85 0.61
C PHE A 157 5.98 1.42 0.13
N ALA A 158 7.03 0.60 0.07
CA ALA A 158 6.94 -0.82 -0.23
C ALA A 158 6.09 -1.57 0.80
N ALA A 159 6.30 -1.31 2.10
CA ALA A 159 5.51 -1.91 3.17
C ALA A 159 4.02 -1.56 3.05
N ALA A 160 3.70 -0.30 2.73
CA ALA A 160 2.31 0.12 2.52
C ALA A 160 1.65 -0.59 1.32
N LEU A 161 2.36 -0.72 0.20
CA LEU A 161 1.83 -1.41 -0.98
C LEU A 161 1.75 -2.94 -0.80
N ALA A 162 2.54 -3.52 0.11
CA ALA A 162 2.45 -4.95 0.42
C ALA A 162 1.07 -5.33 0.98
N GLU A 163 0.42 -4.44 1.76
CA GLU A 163 -0.97 -4.64 2.22
C GLU A 163 -1.94 -4.75 1.06
N ASP A 164 -1.83 -3.82 0.10
CA ASP A 164 -2.68 -3.81 -1.09
C ASP A 164 -2.43 -5.04 -1.98
N HIS A 165 -1.18 -5.51 -2.04
CA HIS A 165 -0.80 -6.72 -2.78
C HIS A 165 -1.45 -7.98 -2.18
N VAL A 166 -1.33 -8.17 -0.87
CA VAL A 166 -1.95 -9.29 -0.13
C VAL A 166 -3.46 -9.26 -0.29
N LEU A 167 -4.08 -8.08 -0.21
CA LEU A 167 -5.52 -7.92 -0.40
C LEU A 167 -5.96 -8.34 -1.81
N VAL A 168 -5.25 -7.91 -2.86
CA VAL A 168 -5.59 -8.30 -4.25
C VAL A 168 -5.43 -9.80 -4.48
N HIS A 169 -4.37 -10.42 -3.93
CA HIS A 169 -4.21 -11.87 -3.98
C HIS A 169 -5.36 -12.60 -3.27
N THR A 170 -5.73 -12.13 -2.08
CA THR A 170 -6.84 -12.70 -1.31
C THR A 170 -8.16 -12.59 -2.07
N SER A 171 -8.49 -11.41 -2.61
CA SER A 171 -9.72 -11.20 -3.38
C SER A 171 -9.74 -11.98 -4.70
N ARG A 172 -8.59 -12.18 -5.35
CA ARG A 172 -8.49 -13.05 -6.53
C ARG A 172 -8.82 -14.49 -6.16
N ALA A 173 -8.26 -15.00 -5.06
CA ALA A 173 -8.57 -16.33 -4.56
C ALA A 173 -10.06 -16.47 -4.22
N GLU A 174 -10.67 -15.49 -3.55
CA GLU A 174 -12.11 -15.47 -3.27
C GLU A 174 -12.95 -15.54 -4.57
N ALA A 175 -12.59 -14.77 -5.60
CA ALA A 175 -13.29 -14.77 -6.88
C ALA A 175 -13.18 -16.13 -7.60
N GLU A 176 -11.98 -16.71 -7.65
CA GLU A 176 -11.74 -18.02 -8.28
C GLU A 176 -12.48 -19.14 -7.54
N ILE A 177 -12.44 -19.15 -6.20
CA ILE A 177 -13.19 -20.09 -5.37
C ILE A 177 -14.70 -19.93 -5.60
N ALA A 178 -15.21 -18.69 -5.67
CA ALA A 178 -16.61 -18.39 -5.95
C ALA A 178 -17.06 -18.86 -7.35
N CYS A 179 -16.14 -18.95 -8.32
CA CYS A 179 -16.35 -19.55 -9.63
C CYS A 179 -16.17 -21.08 -9.66
N GLY A 180 -15.96 -21.73 -8.50
CA GLY A 180 -15.80 -23.18 -8.40
C GLY A 180 -14.38 -23.68 -8.74
N ARG A 181 -13.39 -22.79 -8.84
CA ARG A 181 -12.01 -23.11 -9.20
C ARG A 181 -11.08 -23.20 -7.99
N ALA A 182 -11.58 -23.69 -6.86
CA ALA A 182 -10.80 -23.81 -5.61
C ALA A 182 -9.47 -24.57 -5.79
N LYS A 183 -9.45 -25.63 -6.61
CA LYS A 183 -8.24 -26.42 -6.86
C LYS A 183 -7.12 -25.64 -7.55
N THR A 184 -7.46 -24.64 -8.38
CA THR A 184 -6.45 -23.93 -9.20
C THR A 184 -5.68 -22.88 -8.42
N VAL A 185 -6.18 -22.46 -7.25
CA VAL A 185 -5.54 -21.43 -6.42
C VAL A 185 -4.70 -21.99 -5.28
N ILE A 186 -4.72 -23.31 -5.04
CA ILE A 186 -4.01 -23.93 -3.90
C ILE A 186 -2.51 -23.65 -3.97
N ALA A 187 -1.86 -23.95 -5.10
CA ALA A 187 -0.40 -23.79 -5.22
C ALA A 187 0.04 -22.33 -5.05
N ASP A 188 -0.67 -21.40 -5.68
CA ASP A 188 -0.44 -19.95 -5.52
C ASP A 188 -0.59 -19.54 -4.05
N LEU A 189 -1.62 -20.05 -3.36
CA LEU A 189 -1.89 -19.73 -1.96
C LEU A 189 -0.86 -20.34 -1.01
N GLU A 190 -0.35 -21.54 -1.28
CA GLU A 190 0.75 -22.15 -0.52
C GLU A 190 2.00 -21.29 -0.55
N ASP A 191 2.43 -20.87 -1.74
CA ASP A 191 3.58 -19.96 -1.90
C ASP A 191 3.35 -18.62 -1.17
N LEU A 192 2.13 -18.07 -1.28
CA LEU A 192 1.79 -16.81 -0.63
C LEU A 192 1.80 -16.89 0.90
N VAL A 193 1.29 -17.97 1.52
CA VAL A 193 1.31 -18.11 2.98
C VAL A 193 2.71 -18.40 3.51
N ASP A 194 3.58 -19.04 2.71
CA ASP A 194 4.97 -19.25 3.10
C ASP A 194 5.76 -17.93 3.03
N ARG A 195 5.47 -17.05 2.06
CA ARG A 195 6.03 -15.69 1.97
C ARG A 195 5.42 -14.69 2.96
N HIS A 196 4.17 -14.89 3.34
CA HIS A 196 3.40 -13.99 4.21
C HIS A 196 2.73 -14.75 5.36
N PRO A 197 3.52 -15.39 6.25
CA PRO A 197 3.04 -16.34 7.24
C PRO A 197 2.06 -15.74 8.25
N TYR A 198 2.12 -14.43 8.49
CA TYR A 198 1.27 -13.76 9.48
C TYR A 198 -0.02 -13.18 8.88
N ARG A 199 -0.30 -13.42 7.58
CA ARG A 199 -1.49 -12.89 6.91
C ARG A 199 -2.63 -13.90 6.94
N GLU A 200 -3.36 -13.91 8.06
CA GLU A 200 -4.54 -14.77 8.26
C GLU A 200 -5.55 -14.80 7.09
N PRO A 201 -5.83 -13.69 6.36
CA PRO A 201 -6.73 -13.75 5.21
C PRO A 201 -6.26 -14.71 4.10
N LEU A 202 -4.95 -14.83 3.86
CA LEU A 202 -4.40 -15.80 2.88
C LEU A 202 -4.62 -17.23 3.37
N TRP A 203 -4.36 -17.48 4.66
CA TRP A 203 -4.63 -18.78 5.28
C TRP A 203 -6.10 -19.17 5.22
N ALA A 204 -7.01 -18.22 5.43
CA ALA A 204 -8.45 -18.47 5.35
C ALA A 204 -8.84 -18.95 3.95
N GLN A 205 -8.29 -18.37 2.89
CA GLN A 205 -8.53 -18.81 1.52
C GLN A 205 -7.87 -20.16 1.23
N LEU A 206 -6.65 -20.42 1.72
CA LEU A 206 -5.98 -21.71 1.53
C LEU A 206 -6.76 -22.86 2.18
N ILE A 207 -7.18 -22.67 3.44
CA ILE A 207 -8.01 -23.64 4.18
C ILE A 207 -9.34 -23.87 3.47
N THR A 208 -9.99 -22.80 3.00
CA THR A 208 -11.25 -22.87 2.23
C THR A 208 -11.05 -23.63 0.92
N ALA A 209 -9.98 -23.35 0.19
CA ALA A 209 -9.65 -24.00 -1.08
C ALA A 209 -9.42 -25.50 -0.89
N TYR A 210 -8.67 -25.89 0.14
CA TYR A 210 -8.49 -27.30 0.50
C TYR A 210 -9.81 -28.00 0.80
N TYR A 211 -10.65 -27.39 1.64
CA TYR A 211 -11.91 -27.98 2.04
C TYR A 211 -12.84 -28.20 0.83
N LEU A 212 -12.97 -27.21 -0.06
CA LEU A 212 -13.79 -27.30 -1.28
C LEU A 212 -13.19 -28.21 -2.36
N ALA A 213 -11.89 -28.49 -2.28
CA ALA A 213 -11.23 -29.48 -3.13
C ALA A 213 -11.38 -30.92 -2.62
N GLU A 214 -12.24 -31.16 -1.62
CA GLU A 214 -12.45 -32.45 -0.95
C GLU A 214 -11.22 -32.93 -0.16
N ARG A 215 -10.33 -32.00 0.22
CA ARG A 215 -9.09 -32.27 0.98
C ARG A 215 -9.25 -31.80 2.42
N GLN A 216 -10.25 -32.33 3.14
CA GLN A 216 -10.56 -31.92 4.52
C GLN A 216 -9.36 -32.07 5.48
N SER A 217 -8.60 -33.17 5.36
CA SER A 217 -7.40 -33.40 6.17
C SER A 217 -6.37 -32.26 6.00
N ASP A 218 -6.16 -31.82 4.76
CA ASP A 218 -5.20 -30.77 4.44
C ASP A 218 -5.69 -29.40 4.91
N ALA A 219 -6.99 -29.14 4.83
CA ALA A 219 -7.59 -27.92 5.40
C ALA A 219 -7.36 -27.83 6.92
N LEU A 220 -7.57 -28.94 7.64
CA LEU A 220 -7.31 -29.01 9.08
C LEU A 220 -5.81 -28.95 9.41
N ALA A 221 -4.95 -29.50 8.55
CA ALA A 221 -3.50 -29.40 8.69
C ALA A 221 -3.01 -27.96 8.50
N ALA A 222 -3.53 -27.24 7.49
CA ALA A 222 -3.22 -25.84 7.26
C ALA A 222 -3.64 -24.95 8.44
N TYR A 223 -4.81 -25.20 9.05
CA TYR A 223 -5.22 -24.50 10.28
C TYR A 223 -4.25 -24.75 11.45
N ARG A 224 -3.82 -26.01 11.65
CA ARG A 224 -2.82 -26.32 12.70
C ARG A 224 -1.49 -25.61 12.43
N ARG A 225 -1.07 -25.51 11.15
CA ARG A 225 0.16 -24.83 10.75
C ARG A 225 0.12 -23.34 11.09
N VAL A 226 -0.93 -22.61 10.68
CA VAL A 226 -1.05 -21.19 11.02
C VAL A 226 -1.19 -20.96 12.52
N LYS A 227 -1.88 -21.84 13.25
CA LYS A 227 -1.94 -21.76 14.71
C LYS A 227 -0.56 -21.88 15.36
N SER A 228 0.28 -22.81 14.91
CA SER A 228 1.66 -22.95 15.41
C SER A 228 2.46 -21.68 15.12
N VAL A 229 2.44 -21.22 13.86
CA VAL A 229 3.20 -20.05 13.42
C VAL A 229 2.84 -18.80 14.22
N LEU A 230 1.55 -18.51 14.41
CA LEU A 230 1.11 -17.33 15.17
C LEU A 230 1.46 -17.44 16.66
N ALA A 231 1.35 -18.64 17.25
CA ALA A 231 1.68 -18.85 18.65
C ALA A 231 3.19 -18.78 18.92
N GLU A 232 4.00 -19.40 18.06
CA GLU A 232 5.46 -19.46 18.21
C GLU A 232 6.13 -18.13 17.91
N ASP A 233 5.74 -17.46 16.82
CA ASP A 233 6.44 -16.26 16.35
C ASP A 233 5.89 -14.97 16.98
N LEU A 234 4.58 -14.92 17.24
CA LEU A 234 3.88 -13.71 17.69
C LEU A 234 3.26 -13.85 19.08
N GLY A 235 3.16 -15.06 19.63
CA GLY A 235 2.52 -15.31 20.92
C GLY A 235 1.00 -15.06 20.92
N ILE A 236 0.35 -15.17 19.75
CA ILE A 236 -1.10 -14.91 19.59
C ILE A 236 -1.84 -16.14 19.06
N ASP A 237 -3.14 -16.22 19.37
CA ASP A 237 -4.05 -17.22 18.79
C ASP A 237 -4.62 -16.74 17.44
N PRO A 238 -5.05 -17.67 16.56
CA PRO A 238 -5.76 -17.32 15.33
C PRO A 238 -7.01 -16.49 15.60
N GLY A 239 -7.24 -15.48 14.76
CA GLY A 239 -8.39 -14.61 14.85
C GLY A 239 -9.74 -15.32 14.66
N PRO A 240 -10.85 -14.61 14.93
CA PRO A 240 -12.19 -15.18 14.93
C PRO A 240 -12.60 -15.77 13.56
N THR A 241 -12.12 -15.18 12.46
CA THR A 241 -12.37 -15.68 11.10
C THR A 241 -11.82 -17.09 10.90
N LEU A 242 -10.55 -17.33 11.26
CA LEU A 242 -9.92 -18.65 11.15
C LEU A 242 -10.53 -19.65 12.12
N SER A 243 -10.79 -19.22 13.36
CA SER A 243 -11.41 -20.06 14.39
C SER A 243 -12.81 -20.53 13.97
N ALA A 244 -13.64 -19.64 13.41
CA ALA A 244 -14.95 -19.98 12.90
C ALA A 244 -14.87 -20.93 11.69
N LEU A 245 -13.96 -20.68 10.75
CA LEU A 245 -13.75 -21.55 9.58
C LEU A 245 -13.37 -22.98 10.01
N HIS A 246 -12.43 -23.11 10.94
CA HIS A 246 -12.02 -24.40 11.49
C HIS A 246 -13.20 -25.16 12.13
N ALA A 247 -14.00 -24.47 12.95
CA ALA A 247 -15.16 -25.08 13.59
C ALA A 247 -16.23 -25.57 12.59
N ARG A 248 -16.41 -24.88 11.45
CA ARG A 248 -17.31 -25.33 10.38
C ARG A 248 -16.78 -26.56 9.66
N ILE A 249 -15.47 -26.58 9.38
CA ILE A 249 -14.81 -27.71 8.71
C ILE A 249 -14.83 -28.98 9.58
N LEU A 250 -14.63 -28.86 10.89
CA LEU A 250 -14.76 -29.99 11.81
C LEU A 250 -16.16 -30.62 11.79
N ARG A 251 -17.19 -29.79 11.63
CA ARG A 251 -18.60 -30.21 11.53
C ARG A 251 -19.04 -30.59 10.11
N GLN A 252 -18.12 -30.55 9.15
CA GLN A 252 -18.38 -30.80 7.73
C GLN A 252 -19.53 -29.93 7.16
N GLU A 253 -19.62 -28.69 7.63
CA GLU A 253 -20.65 -27.75 7.17
C GLU A 253 -20.33 -27.25 5.75
N ARG A 254 -21.37 -26.97 4.96
CA ARG A 254 -21.19 -26.31 3.65
C ARG A 254 -20.74 -24.86 3.85
N LEU A 255 -19.84 -24.40 2.99
CA LEU A 255 -19.38 -23.01 2.97
C LEU A 255 -20.12 -22.22 1.87
N ASP A 256 -20.65 -21.04 2.21
CA ASP A 256 -21.25 -20.13 1.24
C ASP A 256 -20.21 -19.12 0.74
N VAL A 257 -19.33 -19.60 -0.14
CA VAL A 257 -18.18 -18.80 -0.61
C VAL A 257 -18.59 -17.61 -1.47
N ARG A 258 -19.71 -17.69 -2.20
CA ARG A 258 -20.20 -16.57 -3.02
C ARG A 258 -20.72 -15.45 -2.12
N GLN A 259 -21.49 -15.79 -1.09
CA GLN A 259 -21.98 -14.79 -0.14
C GLN A 259 -20.83 -14.15 0.65
N VAL A 260 -19.86 -14.94 1.11
CA VAL A 260 -18.69 -14.43 1.82
C VAL A 260 -17.87 -13.48 0.95
N ALA A 261 -17.55 -13.88 -0.29
CA ALA A 261 -16.80 -13.04 -1.23
C ALA A 261 -17.52 -11.72 -1.55
N MET A 262 -18.85 -11.75 -1.76
CA MET A 262 -19.66 -10.54 -1.95
C MET A 262 -19.62 -9.63 -0.72
N ALA A 263 -19.75 -10.19 0.48
CA ALA A 263 -19.74 -9.43 1.72
C ALA A 263 -18.36 -8.80 2.00
N THR A 264 -17.27 -9.52 1.75
CA THR A 264 -15.90 -8.97 1.81
C THR A 264 -15.75 -7.82 0.82
N ALA A 265 -16.08 -8.03 -0.46
CA ALA A 265 -15.97 -7.00 -1.48
C ALA A 265 -16.86 -5.78 -1.19
N ALA A 266 -18.09 -5.97 -0.71
CA ALA A 266 -18.98 -4.86 -0.34
C ALA A 266 -18.41 -4.02 0.81
N ARG A 267 -17.80 -4.64 1.82
CA ARG A 267 -17.09 -3.92 2.89
C ARG A 267 -15.91 -3.12 2.33
N THR A 268 -15.14 -3.71 1.42
CA THR A 268 -14.02 -3.01 0.75
C THR A 268 -14.51 -1.87 -0.14
N VAL A 269 -15.64 -2.00 -0.86
CA VAL A 269 -16.24 -0.90 -1.63
C VAL A 269 -16.70 0.21 -0.69
N SER A 270 -17.33 -0.10 0.43
CA SER A 270 -17.79 0.92 1.40
C SER A 270 -16.62 1.70 2.00
N ALA A 271 -15.58 1.00 2.47
CA ALA A 271 -14.34 1.63 2.93
C ALA A 271 -13.65 2.42 1.82
N GLY A 272 -13.63 1.86 0.60
CA GLY A 272 -13.05 2.45 -0.59
C GLY A 272 -13.81 3.68 -1.10
N ARG A 273 -15.14 3.77 -0.94
CA ARG A 273 -15.98 4.92 -1.34
C ARG A 273 -15.90 6.08 -0.36
N ALA A 274 -15.86 5.79 0.93
CA ALA A 274 -15.52 6.79 1.95
C ALA A 274 -14.19 7.47 1.61
N ALA A 275 -13.31 6.72 0.95
CA ALA A 275 -12.05 7.21 0.48
C ALA A 275 -12.12 7.70 -1.00
N ALA A 276 -12.86 7.15 -1.97
CA ALA A 276 -12.82 7.57 -3.39
C ALA A 276 -13.47 8.94 -3.68
N GLY A 277 -14.25 9.49 -2.73
CA GLY A 277 -14.60 10.92 -2.71
C GLY A 277 -13.38 11.87 -2.60
N ARG A 278 -12.17 11.29 -2.42
CA ARG A 278 -10.82 11.87 -2.24
C ARG A 278 -10.36 12.95 -3.21
N GLY A 279 -11.06 13.24 -4.31
CA GLY A 279 -10.67 14.32 -5.23
C GLY A 279 -10.43 15.67 -4.51
N ALA A 280 -11.04 15.83 -3.33
CA ALA A 280 -10.77 16.91 -2.39
C ALA A 280 -11.04 16.51 -0.92
N MET A 281 -10.72 15.30 -0.44
CA MET A 281 -10.91 14.97 1.01
C MET A 281 -9.61 15.15 1.80
N ALA A 282 -9.66 15.88 2.90
CA ALA A 282 -8.56 16.03 3.85
C ALA A 282 -8.62 14.92 4.90
N ALA A 283 -7.56 14.13 5.01
CA ALA A 283 -7.39 13.16 6.08
C ALA A 283 -6.72 13.82 7.28
N ALA A 284 -7.10 13.43 8.50
CA ALA A 284 -6.49 13.94 9.72
C ALA A 284 -6.49 12.89 10.83
N LEU A 285 -5.59 13.06 11.80
CA LEU A 285 -5.70 12.45 13.11
C LEU A 285 -6.35 13.43 14.07
N ARG A 286 -7.35 13.00 14.83
CA ARG A 286 -7.94 13.78 15.91
C ARG A 286 -7.56 13.16 17.25
N ASP A 287 -6.95 13.92 18.14
CA ASP A 287 -6.64 13.43 19.50
C ASP A 287 -7.87 13.50 20.43
N ALA A 288 -7.71 12.95 21.64
CA ALA A 288 -8.77 12.98 22.66
C ALA A 288 -9.18 14.40 23.12
N ALA A 289 -8.29 15.39 22.95
CA ALA A 289 -8.57 16.79 23.26
C ALA A 289 -9.25 17.53 22.09
N GLY A 290 -9.47 16.85 20.96
CA GLY A 290 -10.08 17.42 19.76
C GLY A 290 -9.10 18.16 18.84
N HIS A 291 -7.80 18.15 19.12
CA HIS A 291 -6.80 18.70 18.20
C HIS A 291 -6.72 17.84 16.96
N ARG A 292 -6.67 18.50 15.81
CA ARG A 292 -6.64 17.87 14.50
C ARG A 292 -5.29 18.07 13.84
N TYR A 293 -4.71 16.97 13.40
CA TYR A 293 -3.43 16.89 12.72
C TYR A 293 -3.68 16.49 11.26
N PRO A 294 -3.72 17.45 10.32
CA PRO A 294 -3.96 17.13 8.91
C PRO A 294 -2.81 16.28 8.37
N LEU A 295 -3.16 15.21 7.66
CA LEU A 295 -2.16 14.39 6.99
C LEU A 295 -1.61 15.12 5.77
N LYS A 296 -0.30 15.02 5.59
CA LYS A 296 0.34 15.43 4.34
C LYS A 296 -0.07 14.47 3.22
N PRO A 297 -0.16 14.97 1.98
CA PRO A 297 -0.42 14.14 0.82
C PRO A 297 0.60 12.98 0.69
N ASN A 298 0.09 11.76 0.48
CA ASN A 298 0.85 10.52 0.24
C ASN A 298 1.65 9.97 1.43
N VAL A 299 2.44 10.78 2.15
CA VAL A 299 3.27 10.30 3.27
C VAL A 299 3.20 11.30 4.41
N THR A 300 2.86 10.83 5.61
CA THR A 300 2.85 11.61 6.86
C THR A 300 3.69 10.91 7.92
N ARG A 301 4.84 11.50 8.27
CA ARG A 301 5.74 11.03 9.33
C ARG A 301 5.27 11.48 10.70
N ILE A 302 5.27 10.57 11.66
CA ILE A 302 4.82 10.81 13.03
C ILE A 302 5.95 10.44 13.99
N GLY A 303 6.28 11.33 14.91
CA GLY A 303 7.32 11.07 15.89
C GLY A 303 7.59 12.25 16.83
N ARG A 304 8.57 12.08 17.71
CA ARG A 304 8.93 13.09 18.71
C ARG A 304 9.86 14.19 18.18
N LEU A 305 10.64 13.91 17.13
CA LEU A 305 11.56 14.89 16.58
C LEU A 305 10.82 15.94 15.70
N PRO A 306 11.32 17.19 15.63
CA PRO A 306 10.66 18.29 14.93
C PRO A 306 10.70 18.17 13.40
N ASP A 307 11.44 17.22 12.85
CA ASP A 307 11.49 16.89 11.41
C ASP A 307 10.32 15.98 10.96
N ASN A 308 9.49 15.50 11.89
CA ASN A 308 8.25 14.81 11.57
C ASN A 308 7.16 15.78 11.10
N ASP A 309 6.20 15.26 10.35
CA ASP A 309 5.06 16.03 9.88
C ASP A 309 4.02 16.23 11.00
N ILE A 310 3.86 15.21 11.86
CA ILE A 310 3.11 15.28 13.12
C ILE A 310 4.10 15.07 14.26
N VAL A 311 4.34 16.13 15.03
CA VAL A 311 5.25 16.11 16.18
C VAL A 311 4.45 15.82 17.44
N LEU A 312 4.76 14.71 18.11
CA LEU A 312 4.15 14.31 19.37
C LEU A 312 5.18 14.46 20.48
N ASP A 313 5.02 15.49 21.31
CA ASP A 313 5.84 15.69 22.51
C ASP A 313 5.36 14.72 23.61
N ASP A 314 5.93 13.52 23.60
CA ASP A 314 5.63 12.43 24.51
C ASP A 314 6.84 11.50 24.62
N ALA A 315 7.29 11.20 25.85
CA ALA A 315 8.46 10.37 26.11
C ALA A 315 8.27 8.92 25.62
N GLU A 316 7.03 8.43 25.54
CA GLU A 316 6.69 7.11 25.01
C GLU A 316 6.67 7.07 23.48
N VAL A 317 6.85 8.22 22.82
CA VAL A 317 6.95 8.32 21.36
C VAL A 317 8.42 8.30 20.92
N SER A 318 8.77 7.32 20.09
CA SER A 318 10.06 7.24 19.40
C SER A 318 10.33 8.45 18.51
N ARG A 319 11.61 8.72 18.24
CA ARG A 319 12.08 9.87 17.43
C ARG A 319 11.37 9.96 16.07
N HIS A 320 11.30 8.83 15.37
CA HIS A 320 10.43 8.57 14.23
C HIS A 320 9.65 7.31 14.60
N HIS A 321 8.35 7.42 14.82
CA HIS A 321 7.55 6.36 15.43
C HIS A 321 6.75 5.60 14.40
N ALA A 322 6.03 6.32 13.54
CA ALA A 322 5.14 5.73 12.55
C ALA A 322 5.10 6.58 11.29
N VAL A 323 4.61 5.99 10.20
CA VAL A 323 4.28 6.71 8.98
C VAL A 323 2.91 6.28 8.50
N ILE A 324 2.08 7.25 8.13
CA ILE A 324 0.83 6.99 7.41
C ILE A 324 1.05 7.28 5.92
N ILE A 325 0.72 6.31 5.07
CA ILE A 325 0.85 6.42 3.62
C ILE A 325 -0.54 6.34 2.98
N ASP A 326 -0.87 7.30 2.12
CA ASP A 326 -1.98 7.20 1.17
C ASP A 326 -1.46 6.49 -0.09
N THR A 327 -1.86 5.24 -0.29
CA THR A 327 -1.48 4.46 -1.47
C THR A 327 -2.25 4.92 -2.73
N GLY A 328 -3.18 5.86 -2.57
CA GLY A 328 -4.19 6.23 -3.56
C GLY A 328 -5.45 5.33 -3.49
N SER A 329 -5.34 4.16 -2.86
CA SER A 329 -6.47 3.23 -2.68
C SER A 329 -6.86 3.05 -1.21
N SER A 330 -5.90 3.17 -0.29
CA SER A 330 -6.06 3.00 1.16
C SER A 330 -5.10 3.92 1.92
N PHE A 331 -5.36 4.11 3.21
CA PHE A 331 -4.35 4.65 4.13
C PHE A 331 -3.74 3.49 4.90
N VAL A 332 -2.42 3.42 4.94
CA VAL A 332 -1.70 2.38 5.67
C VAL A 332 -0.78 3.05 6.68
N ILE A 333 -0.95 2.69 7.95
CA ILE A 333 0.00 3.07 9.00
C ILE A 333 1.06 1.97 9.13
N THR A 334 2.32 2.37 9.21
CA THR A 334 3.47 1.48 9.41
C THR A 334 4.23 1.91 10.66
N ASP A 335 4.48 0.95 11.56
CA ASP A 335 5.35 1.12 12.72
C ASP A 335 6.82 1.08 12.28
N LEU A 336 7.58 2.13 12.59
CA LEU A 336 9.00 2.25 12.24
C LEU A 336 9.89 1.58 13.29
N GLN A 337 9.53 0.36 13.71
CA GLN A 337 10.19 -0.37 14.80
C GLN A 337 10.28 0.46 16.08
N SER A 338 9.18 1.15 16.42
CA SER A 338 9.12 1.98 17.60
C SER A 338 9.20 1.13 18.88
N ALA A 339 9.65 1.75 19.97
CA ALA A 339 9.82 1.04 21.25
C ALA A 339 8.49 0.51 21.80
N ASN A 340 7.41 1.29 21.66
CA ASN A 340 6.10 0.99 22.24
C ASN A 340 5.09 0.46 21.21
N GLY A 341 5.45 0.45 19.93
CA GLY A 341 4.60 -0.02 18.85
C GLY A 341 3.44 0.92 18.52
N VAL A 342 2.75 0.56 17.44
CA VAL A 342 1.50 1.19 17.01
C VAL A 342 0.35 0.21 17.22
N GLN A 343 -0.80 0.71 17.66
CA GLN A 343 -2.05 -0.06 17.72
C GLN A 343 -3.12 0.55 16.83
N VAL A 344 -3.88 -0.32 16.17
CA VAL A 344 -5.04 0.02 15.35
C VAL A 344 -6.20 -0.83 15.83
N ARG A 345 -7.35 -0.22 16.12
CA ARG A 345 -8.53 -0.93 16.67
C ARG A 345 -8.20 -1.79 17.90
N GLN A 346 -7.36 -1.26 18.80
CA GLN A 346 -6.88 -1.90 20.04
C GLN A 346 -5.92 -3.09 19.84
N GLU A 347 -5.53 -3.41 18.60
CA GLU A 347 -4.60 -4.50 18.29
C GLU A 347 -3.24 -3.91 17.88
N ARG A 348 -2.14 -4.52 18.35
CA ARG A 348 -0.78 -4.12 17.94
C ARG A 348 -0.53 -4.57 16.50
N ILE A 349 -0.05 -3.66 15.66
CA ILE A 349 0.22 -3.95 14.25
C ILE A 349 1.62 -4.54 14.05
N HIS A 350 1.79 -5.36 13.02
CA HIS A 350 3.08 -5.97 12.66
C HIS A 350 3.24 -6.11 11.13
N PRO A 351 4.09 -5.31 10.46
CA PRO A 351 4.55 -3.97 10.85
C PRO A 351 3.55 -2.86 10.47
N SER A 352 2.54 -3.20 9.67
CA SER A 352 1.65 -2.24 9.01
C SER A 352 0.20 -2.68 9.12
N ALA A 353 -0.73 -1.73 9.01
CA ALA A 353 -2.15 -2.00 8.92
C ALA A 353 -2.88 -0.93 8.11
N THR A 354 -3.90 -1.36 7.38
CA THR A 354 -4.86 -0.45 6.73
C THR A 354 -5.76 0.22 7.76
N ILE A 355 -5.89 1.53 7.66
CA ILE A 355 -6.74 2.39 8.49
C ILE A 355 -7.85 3.02 7.63
N GLY A 356 -9.04 3.15 8.20
CA GLY A 356 -10.24 3.73 7.61
C GLY A 356 -10.89 4.74 8.56
N ASP A 357 -11.83 5.52 8.02
CA ASP A 357 -12.53 6.57 8.77
C ASP A 357 -13.15 6.03 10.08
N GLY A 358 -12.88 6.71 11.19
CA GLY A 358 -13.30 6.32 12.53
C GLY A 358 -12.40 5.32 13.24
N ASP A 359 -11.36 4.77 12.61
CA ASP A 359 -10.44 3.85 13.29
C ASP A 359 -9.72 4.55 14.46
N HIS A 360 -9.66 3.84 15.58
CA HIS A 360 -8.88 4.25 16.75
C HIS A 360 -7.43 3.80 16.61
N LEU A 361 -6.51 4.73 16.85
CA LEU A 361 -5.06 4.53 16.78
C LEU A 361 -4.43 4.85 18.13
N ARG A 362 -3.43 4.07 18.53
CA ARG A 362 -2.56 4.39 19.67
C ARG A 362 -1.11 4.41 19.22
N ILE A 363 -0.41 5.52 19.47
CA ILE A 363 0.99 5.74 19.08
C ILE A 363 1.75 6.19 20.34
N GLY A 364 2.57 5.31 20.91
CA GLY A 364 3.07 5.49 22.28
C GLY A 364 1.93 5.59 23.29
N GLY A 365 1.93 6.62 24.13
CA GLY A 365 0.86 6.91 25.10
C GLY A 365 -0.32 7.71 24.54
N ARG A 366 -0.29 8.12 23.26
CA ARG A 366 -1.30 9.00 22.65
C ARG A 366 -2.36 8.20 21.88
N GLU A 367 -3.62 8.58 22.06
CA GLU A 367 -4.76 8.04 21.32
C GLU A 367 -5.29 9.02 20.27
N PHE A 368 -5.66 8.49 19.12
CA PHE A 368 -6.21 9.24 17.99
C PHE A 368 -7.42 8.53 17.37
N THR A 369 -8.29 9.31 16.73
CA THR A 369 -9.26 8.82 15.74
C THR A 369 -8.79 9.27 14.36
N PHE A 370 -8.72 8.34 13.40
CA PHE A 370 -8.48 8.69 12.01
C PHE A 370 -9.78 9.24 11.38
N GLU A 371 -9.69 10.37 10.69
CA GLU A 371 -10.83 11.04 10.07
C GLU A 371 -10.61 11.26 8.57
N LEU A 372 -11.65 11.01 7.78
CA LEU A 372 -11.76 11.46 6.39
C LEU A 372 -12.86 12.52 6.29
N GLN A 373 -12.51 13.75 5.89
CA GLN A 373 -13.49 14.82 5.65
C GLN A 373 -13.46 15.32 4.21
N SER A 374 -14.63 15.63 3.65
CA SER A 374 -14.74 16.46 2.45
C SER A 374 -14.10 17.80 2.73
N ALA A 375 -13.10 18.22 1.95
CA ALA A 375 -12.63 19.59 2.04
C ALA A 375 -13.84 20.49 1.83
N ALA A 376 -14.05 21.43 2.75
CA ALA A 376 -15.06 22.46 2.57
C ALA A 376 -14.81 23.16 1.22
N PRO A 377 -15.88 23.53 0.48
CA PRO A 377 -15.78 24.14 -0.84
C PRO A 377 -15.00 25.45 -0.84
#